data_AF-A0A963RMW4-F1
#
_entry.id   AF-A0A963RMW4-F1
#
_cell.length_a   1.000
_cell.length_b   1.000
_cell.length_c   1.000
_cell.angle_alpha   90.00
_cell.angle_beta   90.00
_cell.angle_gamma   90.00
#
_symmetry.space_group_name_H-M   'P 1'
#
loop_
_entity.id
_entity.type
_entity.pdbx_description
1 polymer ?
#
loop_
_entity_poly.entity_id
_entity_poly.type
_entity_poly.pdbx_seq_one_letter_code
_entity_poly.pdbx_strand_id
1 'polypeptide(L)'
;AASVLATVRRDGIEAKGGSWTADDEEAFKAPIRQQYETQGHPYYATARLWDDGIIDPADTRRVLALGLSATQNAPVPDVKFGVFRM
;
A
#
# COMPACT_ATOMS: atom_id res chain seq x y z
N ALA A 1 -10.04 1.19 -2.96
CA ALA A 1 -9.77 1.53 -4.38
C ALA A 1 -10.90 1.07 -5.32
N ALA A 2 -11.26 -0.22 -5.33
CA ALA A 2 -12.30 -0.77 -6.23
C ALA A 2 -13.64 -0.02 -6.19
N SER A 3 -14.09 0.41 -5.00
CA SER A 3 -15.35 1.16 -4.87
C SER A 3 -15.35 2.51 -5.58
N VAL A 4 -14.24 3.26 -5.51
CA VAL A 4 -14.15 4.58 -6.18
C VAL A 4 -14.15 4.40 -7.70
N LEU A 5 -13.39 3.42 -8.21
CA LEU A 5 -13.39 3.10 -9.64
C LEU A 5 -14.77 2.65 -10.12
N ALA A 6 -15.51 1.91 -9.30
CA ALA A 6 -16.88 1.53 -9.59
C ALA A 6 -17.83 2.74 -9.60
N THR A 7 -17.74 3.65 -8.63
CA THR A 7 -18.56 4.87 -8.60
C THR A 7 -18.37 5.70 -9.88
N VAL A 8 -17.12 5.99 -10.26
CA VAL A 8 -16.84 6.76 -11.48
C VAL A 8 -17.38 6.06 -12.73
N ARG A 9 -17.32 4.73 -12.78
CA ARG A 9 -17.88 3.94 -13.89
C ARG A 9 -19.40 3.98 -13.93
N ARG A 10 -20.07 3.87 -12.78
CA ARG A 10 -21.54 4.00 -12.65
C ARG A 10 -21.98 5.36 -13.17
N ASP A 11 -21.41 6.43 -12.62
CA ASP A 11 -21.76 7.80 -12.98
C ASP A 11 -21.63 8.03 -14.49
N GLY A 12 -20.58 7.47 -15.11
CA GLY A 12 -20.37 7.54 -16.56
C GLY A 12 -21.36 6.72 -17.41
N ILE A 13 -21.91 5.62 -16.89
CA ILE A 13 -22.93 4.79 -17.56
C ILE A 13 -24.30 5.47 -17.45
N GLU A 14 -24.66 5.92 -16.26
CA GLU A 14 -25.94 6.59 -15.98
C GLU A 14 -26.04 7.93 -16.71
N ALA A 15 -24.94 8.68 -16.83
CA ALA A 15 -24.87 9.90 -17.63
C ALA A 15 -25.17 9.68 -19.14
N LYS A 16 -25.04 8.45 -19.64
CA LYS A 16 -25.34 8.06 -21.02
C LYS A 16 -26.72 7.41 -21.17
N GLY A 17 -27.54 7.40 -20.11
CA GLY A 17 -28.87 6.80 -20.08
C GLY A 17 -28.86 5.27 -19.96
N GLY A 18 -27.72 4.66 -19.63
CA GLY A 18 -27.63 3.23 -19.34
C GLY A 18 -27.91 2.91 -17.88
N SER A 19 -28.09 1.63 -17.57
CA SER A 19 -28.14 1.11 -16.21
C SER A 19 -27.00 0.12 -15.98
N TRP A 20 -26.57 0.00 -14.72
CA TRP A 20 -25.49 -0.91 -14.34
C TRP A 20 -25.93 -1.72 -13.13
N THR A 21 -26.01 -3.03 -13.29
CA THR A 21 -26.53 -3.92 -12.25
C THR A 21 -25.54 -4.11 -11.12
N ALA A 22 -26.02 -4.57 -9.95
CA ALA A 22 -25.16 -4.92 -8.83
C ALA A 22 -24.20 -6.07 -9.20
N ASP A 23 -24.65 -7.02 -10.01
CA ASP A 23 -23.83 -8.16 -10.46
C ASP A 23 -22.70 -7.69 -11.38
N ASP A 24 -22.99 -6.78 -12.32
CA ASP A 24 -21.97 -6.18 -13.19
C ASP A 24 -20.96 -5.33 -12.40
N GLU A 25 -21.44 -4.63 -11.36
CA GLU A 25 -20.58 -3.87 -10.45
C GLU A 25 -19.64 -4.78 -9.65
N GLU A 26 -20.16 -5.87 -9.09
CA GLU A 26 -19.34 -6.83 -8.35
C GLU A 26 -18.35 -7.56 -9.27
N ALA A 27 -18.77 -7.94 -10.49
CA ALA A 27 -17.89 -8.50 -11.50
C ALA A 27 -16.75 -7.54 -11.89
N PHE A 28 -17.01 -6.23 -11.91
CA PHE A 28 -15.99 -5.21 -12.16
C PHE A 28 -15.04 -5.01 -10.96
N LYS A 29 -15.58 -5.00 -9.72
CA LYS A 29 -14.79 -4.81 -8.50
C LYS A 29 -13.92 -6.01 -8.15
N ALA A 30 -14.39 -7.23 -8.42
CA ALA A 30 -13.71 -8.47 -8.07
C ALA A 30 -12.23 -8.54 -8.53
N PRO A 31 -11.88 -8.33 -9.83
CA PRO A 31 -10.49 -8.37 -10.26
C PRO A 31 -9.64 -7.25 -9.66
N ILE A 32 -10.21 -6.07 -9.40
CA ILE A 32 -9.49 -4.97 -8.75
C ILE A 32 -9.16 -5.36 -7.30
N ARG A 33 -10.12 -5.89 -6.54
CA ARG A 33 -9.86 -6.37 -5.17
C ARG A 33 -8.76 -7.44 -5.18
N GLN A 34 -8.84 -8.40 -6.10
CA GLN A 34 -7.84 -9.46 -6.23
C GLN A 34 -6.45 -8.91 -6.55
N GLN A 35 -6.37 -7.90 -7.41
CA GLN A 35 -5.11 -7.23 -7.71
C GLN A 35 -4.51 -6.60 -6.45
N TYR A 36 -5.31 -5.86 -5.68
CA TYR A 36 -4.84 -5.24 -4.43
C TYR A 36 -4.42 -6.28 -3.40
N GLU A 37 -5.15 -7.39 -3.27
CA GLU A 37 -4.77 -8.49 -2.38
C GLU A 37 -3.41 -9.08 -2.77
N THR A 38 -3.23 -9.37 -4.07
CA THR A 38 -1.99 -9.95 -4.59
C THR A 38 -0.81 -9.00 -4.43
N GLN A 39 -1.00 -7.72 -4.76
CA GLN A 39 0.08 -6.73 -4.78
C GLN A 39 0.34 -6.09 -3.41
N GLY A 40 -0.63 -6.16 -2.49
CA GLY A 40 -0.51 -5.69 -1.11
C GLY A 40 0.04 -6.75 -0.16
N HIS A 41 0.12 -8.01 -0.58
CA HIS A 41 0.65 -9.09 0.26
C HIS A 41 2.14 -8.86 0.59
N PRO A 42 2.60 -9.11 1.84
CA PRO A 42 4.00 -8.91 2.24
C PRO A 42 5.02 -9.54 1.29
N TYR A 43 4.77 -10.78 0.83
CA TYR A 43 5.64 -11.45 -0.15
C TYR A 43 5.78 -10.70 -1.48
N TYR A 44 4.74 -9.97 -1.91
CA TYR A 44 4.82 -9.18 -3.14
C TYR A 44 5.77 -7.99 -3.00
N ALA A 45 5.74 -7.32 -1.84
CA ALA A 45 6.61 -6.19 -1.50
C ALA A 45 8.07 -6.65 -1.32
N THR A 46 8.30 -7.68 -0.51
CA THR A 46 9.67 -8.14 -0.19
C THR A 46 10.39 -8.72 -1.40
N ALA A 47 9.67 -9.39 -2.32
CA ALA A 47 10.22 -9.87 -3.59
C ALA A 47 10.69 -8.73 -4.52
N ARG A 48 10.33 -7.48 -4.21
CA ARG A 48 10.69 -6.27 -4.97
C ARG A 48 11.57 -5.31 -4.17
N LEU A 49 12.04 -5.72 -2.99
CA LEU A 49 12.87 -4.91 -2.09
C LEU A 49 12.20 -3.58 -1.73
N TRP A 50 10.87 -3.56 -1.61
CA TRP A 50 10.17 -2.40 -1.04
C TRP A 50 10.36 -2.33 0.48
N ASP A 51 10.75 -3.45 1.08
CA ASP A 51 11.17 -3.62 2.46
C ASP A 51 12.50 -4.40 2.50
N ASP A 52 13.18 -4.34 3.64
CA ASP A 52 14.44 -5.07 3.89
C ASP A 52 14.20 -6.52 4.38
N GLY A 53 12.95 -6.99 4.37
CA GLY A 53 12.58 -8.34 4.77
C GLY A 53 11.32 -8.42 5.63
N ILE A 54 10.63 -9.56 5.52
CA ILE A 54 9.53 -9.95 6.41
C ILE A 54 10.11 -10.60 7.65
N ILE A 55 9.63 -10.20 8.84
CA ILE A 55 10.07 -10.74 10.13
C ILE A 55 8.89 -11.35 10.89
N ASP A 56 9.19 -12.30 11.77
CA ASP A 56 8.23 -12.74 12.79
C ASP A 56 7.91 -11.53 13.69
N PRO A 57 6.61 -11.18 13.91
CA PRO A 57 6.24 -10.11 14.81
C PRO A 57 6.89 -10.21 16.21
N ALA A 58 7.10 -11.42 16.73
CA ALA A 58 7.77 -11.65 18.02
C ALA A 58 9.25 -11.21 18.02
N ASP A 59 9.90 -11.18 16.86
CA ASP A 59 11.30 -10.82 16.69
C ASP A 59 11.55 -9.31 16.56
N THR A 60 10.49 -8.49 16.45
CA THR A 60 10.58 -7.04 16.24
C THR A 60 11.60 -6.35 17.16
N ARG A 61 11.57 -6.66 18.46
CA ARG A 61 12.51 -6.07 19.44
C ARG A 61 13.96 -6.42 19.11
N ARG A 62 14.23 -7.67 18.77
CA ARG A 62 15.57 -8.19 18.49
C ARG A 62 16.13 -7.57 17.22
N VAL A 63 15.32 -7.52 16.15
CA VAL A 63 15.70 -6.91 14.86
C VAL A 63 16.02 -5.42 15.03
N LEU A 64 15.16 -4.67 15.74
CA LEU A 64 15.42 -3.24 16.01
C LEU A 64 16.67 -3.02 16.86
N ALA A 65 16.91 -3.83 17.89
CA ALA A 65 18.09 -3.71 18.74
C ALA A 65 19.39 -3.91 17.93
N LEU A 66 19.41 -4.90 17.04
CA LEU A 66 20.55 -5.15 16.14
C LEU A 66 20.73 -4.02 15.13
N GLY A 67 19.64 -3.54 14.50
CA GLY A 67 19.68 -2.40 13.58
C GLY A 67 20.25 -1.16 14.24
N LEU A 68 19.76 -0.79 15.43
CA LEU A 68 20.28 0.33 16.20
C LEU A 68 21.76 0.15 16.55
N SER A 69 22.16 -1.03 17.04
CA SER A 69 23.57 -1.33 17.32
C SER A 69 24.45 -1.17 16.09
N ALA A 70 23.97 -1.57 14.90
CA ALA A 70 24.71 -1.40 13.65
C ALA A 70 24.88 0.08 13.29
N THR A 71 23.81 0.89 13.42
CA THR A 71 23.84 2.32 13.08
C THR A 71 24.79 3.15 13.95
N GLN A 72 25.10 2.71 15.18
CA GLN A 72 26.02 3.41 16.09
C GLN A 72 27.49 3.42 15.63
N ASN A 73 27.83 2.72 14.56
CA ASN A 73 29.16 2.79 13.96
C ASN A 73 29.37 4.05 13.09
N ALA A 74 28.34 4.89 12.92
CA ALA A 74 28.40 6.17 12.23
C ALA A 74 28.03 7.32 13.17
N PRO A 75 28.62 8.53 13.02
CA PRO A 75 28.25 9.69 13.80
C PRO A 75 26.81 10.14 13.49
N VAL A 76 26.10 10.63 14.50
CA VAL A 76 24.76 11.22 14.32
C VAL A 76 24.91 12.64 13.75
N PRO A 77 24.35 12.95 12.56
CA PRO A 77 24.48 14.27 11.95
C PRO A 77 23.48 15.28 12.56
N ASP A 78 23.83 16.56 12.49
CA ASP A 78 22.88 17.65 12.80
C ASP A 78 21.73 17.67 11.78
N VAL A 79 20.49 17.84 12.27
CA VAL A 79 19.29 17.90 11.43
C VAL A 79 19.17 19.28 10.76
N LYS A 80 18.89 19.29 9.46
CA LYS A 80 18.56 20.50 8.70
C LYS A 80 17.21 20.32 8.02
N PHE A 81 16.27 21.22 8.29
CA PHE A 81 14.94 21.18 7.68
C PHE A 81 14.87 22.05 6.42
N GLY A 82 13.97 21.68 5.50
CA GLY A 82 13.56 22.54 4.40
C GLY A 82 12.55 23.61 4.83
N VAL A 83 11.89 24.24 3.86
CA VAL A 83 10.83 25.24 4.11
C VAL A 83 9.56 24.55 4.60
N PHE A 84 9.02 25.02 5.71
CA PHE A 84 7.67 24.62 6.16
C PHE A 84 6.61 25.49 5.45
N ARG A 85 5.61 24.84 4.83
CA ARG A 85 4.42 25.52 4.32
C ARG A 85 3.42 25.68 5.47
N MET A 86 3.20 26.92 5.90
CA MET A 86 2.22 27.31 6.92
C MET A 86 0.82 27.51 6.33
#